data_AF-A0A4R4S049-F1
#
_entry.id   AF-A0A4R4S049-F1
#
_cell.length_a   1.000
_cell.length_b   1.000
_cell.length_c   1.000
_cell.angle_alpha   90.00
_cell.angle_beta   90.00
_cell.angle_gamma   90.00
#
_symmetry.space_group_name_H-M   'P 1'
#
loop_
_entity.id
_entity.type
_entity.pdbx_description
1 polymer ?
#
loop_
_entity_poly.entity_id
_entity_poly.type
_entity_poly.pdbx_seq_one_letter_code
_entity_poly.pdbx_strand_id
1 'polypeptide(L)'
;MILIDPPLWPARGRVWSHMVSDVSYGELHVFAAELGMPPRAFERDHYDVPSELYEKAVLLGAEAVGCQELLSRLTAAGLRRRKDYRRNAPVTR
;
A
#
# COMPACT_ATOMS: atom_id res chain seq x y z
N MET A 1 -11.49 -2.73 5.91
CA MET A 1 -11.87 -2.03 4.66
C MET A 1 -10.63 -1.82 3.83
N ILE A 2 -10.77 -1.89 2.50
CA ILE A 2 -9.66 -1.64 1.58
C ILE A 2 -9.62 -0.15 1.25
N LEU A 3 -8.46 0.46 1.39
CA LEU A 3 -8.21 1.88 1.14
C LEU A 3 -7.16 2.03 0.04
N ILE A 4 -7.33 3.00 -0.85
CA ILE A 4 -6.36 3.33 -1.90
C ILE A 4 -6.15 4.85 -2.00
N ASP A 5 -4.89 5.29 -2.08
CA ASP A 5 -4.57 6.70 -2.34
C ASP A 5 -4.56 7.03 -3.84
N PRO A 6 -4.68 8.29 -4.27
CA PRO A 6 -4.54 8.64 -5.67
C PRO A 6 -3.15 8.28 -6.19
N PRO A 7 -3.00 7.97 -7.49
CA PRO A 7 -1.70 7.66 -8.07
C PRO A 7 -0.83 8.92 -8.13
N LEU A 8 0.00 9.13 -7.12
CA LEU A 8 0.84 10.31 -6.96
C LEU A 8 2.34 9.99 -6.93
N TRP A 9 2.72 8.71 -6.85
CA TRP A 9 4.09 8.31 -6.56
C TRP A 9 4.83 7.88 -7.84
N PRO A 10 5.74 8.69 -8.41
CA PRO A 10 6.48 8.31 -9.61
C PRO A 10 7.62 7.33 -9.28
N ALA A 11 7.63 6.16 -9.93
CA ALA A 11 8.72 5.19 -9.83
C ALA A 11 8.76 4.27 -11.06
N ARG A 12 9.96 3.86 -11.49
CA ARG A 12 10.15 2.87 -12.57
C ARG A 12 9.38 3.21 -13.87
N GLY A 13 9.27 4.50 -14.20
CA GLY A 13 8.58 4.98 -15.40
C GLY A 13 7.04 4.94 -15.33
N ARG A 14 6.46 4.75 -14.13
CA ARG A 14 5.01 4.71 -13.88
C ARG A 14 4.65 5.54 -12.66
N VAL A 15 3.36 5.80 -12.49
CA VAL A 15 2.81 6.42 -11.27
C VAL A 15 2.06 5.35 -10.48
N TRP A 16 2.21 5.39 -9.17
CA TRP A 16 1.74 4.36 -8.25
C TRP A 16 0.84 4.95 -7.18
N SER A 17 -0.09 4.12 -6.74
CA SER A 17 -0.92 4.30 -5.55
C SER A 17 -0.46 3.30 -4.48
N HIS A 18 -0.81 3.54 -3.23
CA HIS A 18 -0.72 2.59 -2.15
C HIS A 18 -2.11 2.06 -1.82
N MET A 19 -2.21 0.75 -1.66
CA MET A 19 -3.43 0.08 -1.24
C MET A 19 -3.19 -0.69 0.05
N VAL A 20 -4.06 -0.48 1.04
CA VAL A 20 -3.97 -1.06 2.39
C VAL A 20 -5.31 -1.60 2.87
N SER A 21 -5.28 -2.32 3.98
CA SER A 21 -6.46 -2.61 4.78
C SER A 21 -6.31 -1.95 6.15
N ASP A 22 -7.40 -1.46 6.71
CA ASP A 22 -7.52 -1.04 8.11
C ASP A 22 -8.12 -2.13 9.04
N VAL A 23 -8.22 -3.37 8.55
CA VAL A 23 -8.75 -4.52 9.31
C VAL A 23 -7.74 -5.67 9.38
N SER A 24 -7.23 -6.15 8.24
CA SER A 24 -6.26 -7.24 8.21
C SER A 24 -5.51 -7.36 6.88
N TYR A 25 -4.32 -7.95 6.89
CA TYR A 25 -3.63 -8.29 5.64
C TYR A 25 -4.35 -9.40 4.86
N GLY A 26 -5.13 -10.26 5.53
CA GLY A 26 -5.86 -11.35 4.88
C GLY A 26 -6.84 -10.83 3.83
N GLU A 27 -7.69 -9.87 4.19
CA GLU A 27 -8.61 -9.24 3.24
C GLU A 27 -7.87 -8.45 2.16
N LEU A 28 -6.73 -7.82 2.51
CA LEU A 28 -5.91 -7.09 1.55
C LEU A 28 -5.32 -8.03 0.48
N HIS A 29 -4.86 -9.21 0.86
CA HIS A 29 -4.31 -10.20 -0.07
C HIS A 29 -5.40 -10.76 -1.00
N VAL A 30 -6.59 -11.05 -0.46
CA VAL A 30 -7.74 -11.51 -1.27
C VAL A 30 -8.12 -10.44 -2.29
N PHE A 31 -8.29 -9.20 -1.84
CA PHE A 31 -8.63 -8.08 -2.73
C PHE A 31 -7.55 -7.85 -3.81
N ALA A 32 -6.27 -7.90 -3.43
CA ALA A 32 -5.18 -7.75 -4.38
C ALA A 32 -5.18 -8.86 -5.45
N ALA A 33 -5.48 -10.11 -5.07
CA ALA A 33 -5.60 -11.20 -6.01
C ALA A 33 -6.75 -10.99 -7.00
N GLU A 34 -7.91 -10.52 -6.54
CA GLU A 34 -9.07 -10.17 -7.39
C GLU A 34 -8.76 -8.99 -8.35
N LEU A 35 -8.01 -8.01 -7.86
CA LEU A 35 -7.52 -6.89 -8.69
C LEU A 35 -6.55 -7.37 -9.79
N GLY A 36 -5.91 -8.53 -9.60
CA GLY A 36 -4.92 -9.12 -10.51
C GLY A 36 -3.47 -8.81 -10.12
N MET A 37 -3.25 -8.36 -8.88
CA MET A 37 -1.92 -8.05 -8.35
C MET A 37 -1.20 -9.33 -7.90
N PRO A 38 0.08 -9.51 -8.23
CA PRO A 38 0.83 -10.68 -7.78
C PRO A 38 1.17 -10.55 -6.29
N PRO A 39 1.24 -11.66 -5.51
CA PRO A 39 1.59 -11.61 -4.08
C PRO A 39 2.91 -10.89 -3.77
N ARG A 40 3.88 -10.99 -4.68
CA ARG A 40 5.20 -10.33 -4.57
C ARG A 40 5.17 -8.80 -4.64
N ALA A 41 4.02 -8.19 -4.97
CA ALA A 41 3.84 -6.74 -4.94
C ALA A 41 3.47 -6.21 -3.55
N PHE A 42 3.31 -7.11 -2.57
CA PHE A 42 3.09 -6.74 -1.18
C PHE A 42 4.41 -6.30 -0.51
N GLU A 43 4.41 -5.08 0.03
CA GLU A 43 5.56 -4.47 0.69
C GLU A 43 5.25 -4.21 2.17
N ARG A 44 5.41 -5.26 2.98
CA ARG A 44 5.25 -5.28 4.45
C ARG A 44 3.82 -5.04 4.98
N ASP A 45 3.15 -4.00 4.52
CA ASP A 45 1.83 -3.58 4.99
C ASP A 45 0.91 -3.01 3.92
N HIS A 46 1.37 -2.89 2.67
CA HIS A 46 0.61 -2.34 1.55
C HIS A 46 0.97 -3.03 0.23
N TYR A 47 0.16 -2.78 -0.79
CA TYR A 47 0.50 -3.04 -2.19
C TYR A 47 0.78 -1.71 -2.90
N ASP A 48 1.84 -1.69 -3.71
CA ASP A 48 2.07 -0.63 -4.69
C ASP A 48 1.25 -0.91 -5.95
N VAL A 49 0.16 -0.17 -6.14
CA VAL A 49 -0.80 -0.36 -7.23
C VAL A 49 -0.46 0.58 -8.39
N PRO A 50 -0.18 0.07 -9.60
CA PRO A 50 0.01 0.91 -10.77
C PRO A 50 -1.22 1.78 -11.08
N SER A 51 -1.00 2.99 -11.60
CA SER A 51 -2.07 3.94 -11.93
C SER A 51 -3.16 3.36 -12.83
N GLU A 52 -2.82 2.47 -13.77
CA GLU A 52 -3.81 1.84 -14.66
C GLU A 52 -4.78 0.88 -13.94
N LEU A 53 -4.46 0.46 -12.71
CA LEU A 53 -5.33 -0.40 -11.89
C LEU A 53 -6.12 0.38 -10.85
N TYR A 54 -5.88 1.69 -10.69
CA TYR A 54 -6.54 2.52 -9.68
C TYR A 54 -8.07 2.51 -9.85
N GLU A 55 -8.56 2.85 -11.04
CA GLU A 55 -10.01 2.87 -11.32
C GLU A 55 -10.65 1.49 -11.12
N LYS A 56 -9.94 0.42 -11.50
CA LYS A 56 -10.41 -0.96 -11.27
C LYS A 56 -10.49 -1.28 -9.77
N ALA A 57 -9.52 -0.85 -8.97
CA ALA A 57 -9.56 -1.03 -7.52
C ALA A 57 -10.76 -0.32 -6.90
N VAL A 58 -11.04 0.93 -7.30
CA VAL A 58 -12.22 1.68 -6.82
C VAL A 58 -13.51 0.97 -7.23
N LEU A 59 -13.62 0.51 -8.48
CA LEU A 59 -14.79 -0.25 -8.96
C LEU A 59 -14.99 -1.59 -8.24
N LEU A 60 -13.92 -2.24 -7.79
CA LEU A 60 -13.97 -3.46 -6.98
C LEU A 60 -14.32 -3.19 -5.50
N GLY A 61 -14.41 -1.92 -5.09
CA GLY A 61 -14.84 -1.54 -3.75
C GLY A 61 -13.72 -1.05 -2.82
N ALA A 62 -12.53 -0.73 -3.34
CA ALA A 62 -11.55 0.03 -2.57
C ALA A 62 -12.04 1.47 -2.35
N GLU A 63 -11.98 1.96 -1.11
CA GLU A 63 -12.30 3.35 -0.79
C GLU A 63 -11.14 4.26 -1.19
N ALA A 64 -11.40 5.20 -2.09
CA ALA A 64 -10.45 6.24 -2.46
C ALA A 64 -10.33 7.27 -1.34
N VAL A 65 -9.13 7.40 -0.76
CA VAL A 65 -8.85 8.32 0.36
C VAL A 65 -7.54 9.07 0.14
N GLY A 66 -7.29 10.16 0.86
CA GLY A 66 -5.99 10.83 0.80
C GLY A 66 -4.87 10.01 1.44
N CYS A 67 -3.61 10.22 1.03
CA CYS A 67 -2.45 9.50 1.58
C CYS A 67 -2.33 9.62 3.11
N GLN A 68 -2.65 10.80 3.66
CA GLN A 68 -2.61 11.04 5.11
C GLN A 68 -3.68 10.24 5.86
N GLU A 69 -4.89 10.18 5.30
CA GLU A 69 -6.00 9.42 5.87
C GLU A 69 -5.72 7.91 5.80
N LEU A 70 -5.25 7.43 4.65
CA LEU A 70 -4.80 6.06 4.46
C LEU A 70 -3.78 5.66 5.54
N LEU A 71 -2.72 6.46 5.71
CA LEU A 71 -1.69 6.21 6.70
C LEU A 71 -2.23 6.26 8.14
N SER A 72 -3.14 7.19 8.43
CA SER A 72 -3.78 7.34 9.74
C SER A 72 -4.58 6.08 10.10
N ARG A 73 -5.46 5.61 9.19
CA ARG A 73 -6.29 4.41 9.41
C ARG A 73 -5.45 3.14 9.53
N LEU A 74 -4.44 2.96 8.66
CA LEU A 74 -3.48 1.85 8.76
C LEU A 74 -2.74 1.84 10.12
N THR A 75 -2.36 3.02 10.62
CA THR A 75 -1.67 3.15 11.90
C THR A 75 -2.62 2.86 13.06
N ALA A 76 -3.84 3.39 13.03
CA ALA A 76 -4.86 3.14 14.03
C ALA A 76 -5.25 1.65 14.11
N ALA A 77 -5.23 0.94 12.98
CA ALA A 77 -5.42 -0.51 12.90
C ALA A 77 -4.25 -1.33 13.48
N GLY A 78 -3.12 -0.69 13.83
CA GLY A 78 -1.92 -1.40 14.30
C GLY A 78 -1.18 -2.19 13.22
N LEU A 79 -1.53 -1.97 11.94
CA LEU A 79 -0.99 -2.72 10.80
C LEU A 79 0.22 -2.03 10.14
N ARG A 80 0.60 -0.82 10.56
CA ARG A 80 1.75 -0.13 9.97
C ARG A 80 3.08 -0.82 10.31
N ARG A 81 3.83 -1.23 9.27
CA ARG A 81 5.17 -1.82 9.33
C ARG A 81 6.20 -0.91 8.67
N ARG A 82 6.79 -0.01 9.46
CA ARG A 82 7.83 0.91 8.96
C ARG A 82 9.07 0.12 8.51
N LYS A 83 9.75 0.64 7.49
CA LYS A 83 11.08 0.17 7.12
C LYS A 83 12.06 0.67 8.19
N ASP A 84 12.71 -0.25 8.91
CA ASP A 84 13.74 0.10 9.87
C ASP A 84 14.98 0.63 9.13
N TYR A 85 15.13 1.95 9.10
CA TYR A 85 16.39 2.59 8.75
C TYR A 85 17.32 2.54 9.97
N ARG A 86 17.69 1.34 10.45
CA ARG A 86 18.82 1.26 11.38
C ARG A 86 20.05 1.77 10.62
N ARG A 87 20.52 2.95 11.06
CA ARG A 87 21.74 3.60 10.57
C ARG A 87 22.86 2.56 10.51
N ASN A 88 23.30 2.21 9.30
CA ASN A 88 24.68 1.77 9.11
C ASN A 88 25.57 2.97 9.47
N ALA A 89 25.80 3.19 10.76
CA ALA A 89 26.91 4.00 11.19
C ALA A 89 28.17 3.23 10.80
N PRO A 90 29.12 3.85 10.07
CA PRO A 90 30.39 3.18 9.80
C PRO A 90 31.04 2.87 11.15
N VAL A 91 31.45 1.61 11.33
CA VAL A 91 32.33 1.23 12.44
C VAL A 91 33.68 1.86 12.13
N THR A 92 33.96 3.01 12.74
CA THR A 92 35.32 3.59 12.74
C THR A 92 36.20 2.65 13.56
N ARG A 93 37.18 2.01 12.89
CA ARG A 93 38.32 1.38 13.55
C ARG A 93 39.38 2.42 13.86
#